data_AF-A0A920UT73-F1
#
_entry.id   AF-A0A920UT73-F1
#
_cell.length_a   1.000
_cell.length_b   1.000
_cell.length_c   1.000
_cell.angle_alpha   90.00
_cell.angle_beta   90.00
_cell.angle_gamma   90.00
#
_symmetry.space_group_name_H-M   'P 1'
#
loop_
_entity.id
_entity.type
_entity.pdbx_description
1 polymer ?
#
loop_
_entity_poly.entity_id
_entity_poly.type
_entity_poly.pdbx_seq_one_letter_code
_entity_poly.pdbx_strand_id
1 'polypeptide(L)'
;MISGDTTYSEVIAEKAQGVDLLFHEVISRQGLEQNSPDFQRYHNSVHTTSDELARLAAIAQPKKGLCFITVCSMAPKNLRA
;
A
#
# COMPACT_ATOMS: atom_id res chain seq x y z
N MET A 1 -3.72 11.10 -10.21
CA MET A 1 -4.78 10.53 -9.35
C MET A 1 -4.29 10.46 -7.92
N ILE A 2 -5.18 10.72 -6.97
CA ILE A 2 -4.93 10.53 -5.53
C ILE A 2 -6.00 9.54 -5.06
N SER A 3 -5.60 8.36 -4.59
CA SER A 3 -6.53 7.31 -4.16
C SER A 3 -6.92 7.42 -2.67
N GLY A 4 -6.03 8.02 -1.86
CA GLY A 4 -6.17 8.04 -0.41
C GLY A 4 -5.61 6.78 0.24
N ASP A 5 -6.08 6.50 1.45
CA ASP A 5 -5.82 5.27 2.18
C ASP A 5 -6.88 4.21 1.83
N THR A 6 -6.44 3.04 1.35
CA THR A 6 -7.32 2.02 0.80
C THR A 6 -6.62 0.68 0.70
N THR A 7 -7.39 -0.40 0.78
CA THR A 7 -6.95 -1.73 0.34
C THR A 7 -6.84 -1.78 -1.19
N TYR A 8 -6.18 -2.82 -1.70
CA TYR A 8 -6.07 -3.06 -3.13
C TYR A 8 -7.46 -3.08 -3.79
N SER A 9 -7.58 -2.39 -4.92
CA SER A 9 -8.81 -2.30 -5.69
C SER A 9 -8.49 -2.25 -7.18
N GLU A 10 -9.01 -3.22 -7.92
CA GLU A 10 -8.91 -3.27 -9.39
C GLU A 10 -9.54 -2.02 -10.02
N VAL A 11 -10.66 -1.56 -9.48
CA VAL A 11 -11.34 -0.33 -9.94
C VAL A 11 -10.44 0.90 -9.81
N ILE A 12 -9.63 0.97 -8.75
CA ILE A 12 -8.66 2.07 -8.58
C ILE A 12 -7.54 1.94 -9.63
N ALA A 13 -7.04 0.72 -9.85
CA ALA A 13 -6.00 0.46 -10.84
C ALA A 13 -6.44 0.84 -12.27
N GLU A 14 -7.67 0.48 -12.64
CA GLU A 14 -8.29 0.85 -13.92
C GLU A 14 -8.49 2.36 -14.06
N LYS A 15 -9.04 3.01 -13.03
CA LYS A 15 -9.23 4.48 -13.04
C LYS A 15 -7.91 5.25 -13.06
N ALA A 16 -6.84 4.65 -12.57
CA ALA A 16 -5.50 5.22 -12.58
C ALA A 16 -4.76 5.05 -13.92
N GLN A 17 -5.35 4.39 -14.92
CA GLN A 17 -4.68 4.12 -16.19
C GLN A 17 -4.22 5.39 -16.91
N GLY A 18 -2.92 5.46 -17.22
CA GLY A 18 -2.32 6.52 -18.03
C GLY A 18 -2.29 7.91 -17.38
N VAL A 19 -2.51 8.00 -16.07
CA VAL A 19 -2.36 9.26 -15.32
C VAL A 19 -0.92 9.77 -15.40
N ASP A 20 -0.71 11.08 -15.35
CA ASP A 20 0.66 11.62 -15.30
C ASP A 20 1.38 11.23 -14.01
N LEU A 21 0.68 11.37 -12.87
CA LEU A 21 1.17 11.06 -11.54
C LEU A 21 0.11 10.28 -10.75
N LEU A 22 0.55 9.25 -10.05
CA LEU A 22 -0.27 8.45 -9.13
C LEU A 22 0.25 8.65 -7.70
N PHE A 23 -0.64 9.09 -6.80
CA PHE A 23 -0.40 9.18 -5.36
C PHE A 23 -1.26 8.12 -4.66
N HIS A 24 -0.60 7.12 -4.05
CA HIS A 24 -1.26 5.98 -3.40
C HIS A 24 -0.60 5.66 -2.05
N GLU A 25 -1.41 5.41 -1.01
CA GLU A 25 -0.91 4.97 0.31
C GLU A 25 -0.35 3.55 0.22
N VAL A 26 0.70 3.24 0.99
CA VAL A 26 1.25 1.89 1.02
C VAL A 26 1.80 1.52 2.39
N ILE A 27 1.53 0.30 2.81
CA ILE A 27 2.22 -0.34 3.95
C ILE A 27 3.35 -1.25 3.48
N SER A 28 4.45 -1.28 4.24
CA SER A 28 5.55 -2.20 3.99
C SER A 28 5.11 -3.64 4.21
N ARG A 29 5.18 -4.49 3.18
CA ARG A 29 4.91 -5.93 3.33
C ARG A 29 5.82 -6.58 4.36
N GLN A 30 7.11 -6.28 4.31
CA GLN A 30 8.11 -6.81 5.24
C GLN A 30 7.86 -6.31 6.67
N GLY A 31 7.50 -5.05 6.85
CA GLY A 31 7.16 -4.50 8.16
C GLY A 31 5.90 -5.16 8.73
N LEU A 32 4.89 -5.38 7.88
CA LEU A 32 3.66 -6.04 8.26
C LEU A 32 3.89 -7.48 8.74
N GLU A 33 4.74 -8.24 8.05
CA GLU A 33 5.08 -9.62 8.39
C GLU A 33 5.73 -9.79 9.77
N GLN A 34 6.34 -8.73 10.31
CA GLN A 34 6.94 -8.73 11.64
C GLN A 34 5.94 -8.46 12.77
N ASN A 35 4.68 -8.19 12.46
CA ASN A 35 3.63 -7.88 13.44
C ASN A 35 2.80 -9.12 13.82
N SER A 36 1.94 -8.99 14.82
CA SER A 36 1.05 -10.08 15.26
C SER A 36 0.06 -10.51 14.17
N PRO A 37 -0.44 -11.76 14.17
CA PRO A 37 -1.40 -12.22 13.17
C PRO A 37 -2.68 -11.38 13.11
N ASP A 38 -3.17 -10.84 14.23
CA ASP A 38 -4.30 -9.93 14.27
C ASP A 38 -4.00 -8.61 13.56
N PHE A 39 -2.83 -8.04 13.84
CA PHE A 39 -2.38 -6.81 13.20
C PHE A 39 -2.24 -7.00 11.69
N GLN A 40 -1.67 -8.14 11.27
CA GLN A 40 -1.57 -8.53 9.87
C GLN A 40 -2.96 -8.62 9.22
N ARG A 41 -3.90 -9.34 9.83
CA ARG A 41 -5.27 -9.48 9.30
C ARG A 41 -5.96 -8.13 9.12
N TYR A 42 -5.91 -7.27 10.13
CA TYR A 42 -6.54 -5.96 10.07
C TYR A 42 -5.95 -5.11 8.95
N HIS A 43 -4.62 -4.95 8.90
CA HIS A 43 -4.00 -4.05 7.92
C HIS A 43 -4.10 -4.57 6.48
N ASN A 44 -4.03 -5.89 6.25
CA ASN A 44 -4.30 -6.45 4.92
C ASN A 44 -5.76 -6.20 4.45
N SER A 45 -6.71 -6.00 5.38
CA SER A 45 -8.11 -5.76 5.01
C SER A 45 -8.42 -4.31 4.63
N VAL A 46 -7.56 -3.36 4.99
CA VAL A 46 -7.85 -1.92 4.82
C VAL A 46 -6.74 -1.10 4.16
N HIS A 47 -5.51 -1.63 4.03
CA HIS A 47 -4.39 -0.94 3.38
C HIS A 47 -3.86 -1.74 2.19
N THR A 48 -3.14 -1.05 1.31
CA THR A 48 -2.46 -1.65 0.16
C THR A 48 -1.02 -2.01 0.55
N THR A 49 -0.60 -3.26 0.34
CA THR A 49 0.80 -3.66 0.59
C THR A 49 1.72 -3.24 -0.56
N SER A 50 3.04 -3.22 -0.30
CA SER A 50 4.04 -2.88 -1.32
C SER A 50 3.98 -3.77 -2.58
N ASP A 51 3.65 -5.04 -2.46
CA ASP A 51 3.48 -5.96 -3.60
C ASP A 51 2.15 -5.75 -4.34
N GLU A 52 1.09 -5.32 -3.64
CA GLU A 52 -0.17 -4.91 -4.25
C GLU A 52 -0.05 -3.57 -4.98
N LEU A 53 0.70 -2.62 -4.42
CA LEU A 53 1.01 -1.36 -5.08
C LEU A 53 1.78 -1.62 -6.38
N ALA A 54 2.72 -2.57 -6.39
CA ALA A 54 3.43 -2.94 -7.61
C ALA A 54 2.47 -3.48 -8.68
N ARG A 55 1.49 -4.32 -8.29
CA ARG A 55 0.42 -4.81 -9.18
C ARG A 55 -0.46 -3.67 -9.69
N LEU A 56 -0.88 -2.75 -8.81
CA LEU A 56 -1.69 -1.59 -9.17
C LEU A 56 -0.95 -0.69 -10.16
N ALA A 57 0.32 -0.38 -9.90
CA ALA A 57 1.16 0.43 -10.79
C ALA A 57 1.39 -0.25 -12.15
N ALA A 58 1.51 -1.58 -12.19
CA ALA A 58 1.63 -2.33 -13.43
C ALA A 58 0.37 -2.21 -14.30
N ILE A 59 -0.82 -2.15 -13.72
CA ILE A 59 -2.07 -1.91 -14.44
C ILE A 59 -2.21 -0.43 -14.82
N ALA A 60 -1.92 0.47 -13.88
CA ALA A 60 -2.12 1.91 -14.03
C ALA A 60 -1.15 2.58 -15.03
N GLN A 61 0.08 2.07 -15.18
CA GLN A 61 1.09 2.60 -16.11
C GLN A 61 1.19 4.15 -16.11
N PRO A 62 1.47 4.79 -14.95
CA PRO A 62 1.56 6.24 -14.87
C PRO A 62 2.72 6.79 -15.72
N LYS A 63 2.51 7.92 -16.41
CA LYS A 63 3.42 8.43 -17.44
C LYS A 63 4.72 9.03 -16.90
N LYS A 64 4.66 9.75 -15.78
CA LYS A 64 5.81 10.50 -15.23
C LYS A 64 6.34 9.90 -13.94
N GLY A 65 5.49 9.27 -13.14
CA GLY A 65 5.96 8.62 -11.92
C GLY A 65 4.87 8.20 -10.94
N LEU A 66 5.32 7.41 -9.96
CA LEU A 66 4.54 6.94 -8.83
C LEU A 66 5.06 7.62 -7.57
N CYS A 67 4.16 8.27 -6.83
CA CYS A 67 4.41 8.80 -5.50
C CYS A 67 3.59 7.99 -4.50
N PHE A 68 4.19 7.57 -3.40
CA PHE A 68 3.47 6.84 -2.37
C PHE A 68 3.86 7.33 -0.98
N ILE A 69 2.89 7.28 -0.07
CA ILE A 69 3.12 7.57 1.34
C ILE A 69 3.25 6.23 2.04
N THR A 70 4.44 5.93 2.55
CA THR A 70 4.65 4.72 3.33
C THR A 70 4.13 4.92 4.74
N VAL A 71 3.08 4.20 5.12
CA VAL A 71 2.71 4.05 6.52
C VAL A 71 3.64 3.00 7.13
N CYS A 72 4.68 3.49 7.81
CA CYS A 72 5.62 2.63 8.52
C CYS A 72 4.93 2.10 9.78
N SER A 73 4.25 0.96 9.67
CA SER A 73 3.88 0.17 10.83
C SER A 73 5.17 -0.33 11.47
N MET A 74 5.64 0.39 12.50
CA MET A 74 6.70 -0.09 13.36
C MET A 74 6.26 -1.41 13.96
N ALA A 75 7.05 -2.47 13.76
CA ALA A 75 6.95 -3.68 14.57
C ALA A 75 6.89 -3.26 16.05
N PRO A 76 6.11 -3.96 16.91
CA PRO A 76 6.09 -3.66 18.32
C PRO A 76 7.54 -3.64 18.81
N LYS A 77 7.98 -2.48 19.32
CA LYS A 77 9.23 -2.40 20.07
C LYS A 77 9.08 -3.47 21.14
N ASN A 78 9.95 -4.48 21.12
CA ASN A 78 10.04 -5.49 22.16
C ASN A 78 10.15 -4.74 23.50
N LEU A 79 9.00 -4.54 24.16
CA LEU A 79 8.93 -4.00 25.50
C LEU A 79 9.35 -5.18 26.37
N ARG A 80 10.66 -5.34 26.54
CA ARG A 80 11.21 -6.16 27.61
C ARG A 80 10.72 -5.52 28.91
N ALA A 81 9.68 -6.11 29.49
CA ALA A 81 9.37 -5.98 30.91
C ALA A 81 10.37 -6.81 31.72
#